data_AF-A0A3E0DFX0-F1
#
_entry.id   AF-A0A3E0DFX0-F1
#
_cell.length_a   1.000
_cell.length_b   1.000
_cell.length_c   1.000
_cell.angle_alpha   90.00
_cell.angle_beta   90.00
_cell.angle_gamma   90.00
#
_symmetry.space_group_name_H-M   'P 1'
#
loop_
_entity.id
_entity.type
_entity.pdbx_description
1 polymer ?
#
loop_
_entity_poly.entity_id
_entity_poly.type
_entity_poly.pdbx_seq_one_letter_code
_entity_poly.pdbx_strand_id
1 'polypeptide(L)'
;MQRPMNDKSPYGLNKWLRFLKEHKLPVRSENLASLKKHISHPDATIENLQTKIKHQPMVAFALLNQANKIIPNKRGEIKNPYHAGSMLGINGIKQSLATLAPYQHDNNNPAHRAFLQEIQTSYEAAGIAQRWSVAKSTEHEEIFWLTFFRNAARWLMWFFAQPTMERLQGKLRAGENAAHAEVSVLGCRIDEITVHMCKYWHAPRAIIESFLTSHVPNNEELKTLARLSHTPDQLPGFIEDKRLTILANSPLMFVYCANKLIQEALLHGWQGNTLHFYYRVIATITHDYLGKAIQSAHLGCAEAATLYLNTAKAPLACQLLSPTLYLPAVKQTKPKTKAPRSALDKLKTQLANPTLTTKEKLNLALKTIKISIPNAEQAILLKHSEGKISPAMQYGQDVAMIKKVKWNMPSPLFEKLVRKRSAIHCQGRTLVELINDLPYLADSLIDKNGQLMLASTPISATETGIFWLVTAQQFNNKDYSTLKKIVMLISHNPR
;
A
#
# COMPACT_ATOMS: atom_id res chain seq x y z
N MET A 1 5.35 -9.11 28.54
CA MET A 1 6.55 -8.48 27.97
C MET A 1 6.58 -8.75 26.47
N GLN A 2 6.26 -7.76 25.63
CA GLN A 2 6.42 -7.88 24.18
C GLN A 2 7.79 -7.29 23.78
N ARG A 3 8.62 -8.11 23.13
CA ARG A 3 9.92 -7.70 22.58
C ARG A 3 9.70 -6.69 21.45
N PRO A 4 10.59 -5.69 21.30
CA PRO A 4 10.59 -4.83 20.11
C PRO A 4 10.94 -5.69 18.88
N MET A 5 10.06 -5.75 17.88
CA MET A 5 10.31 -6.49 16.64
C MET A 5 11.35 -5.74 15.79
N ASN A 6 12.54 -6.32 15.68
CA ASN A 6 13.48 -6.05 14.60
C ASN A 6 12.79 -6.37 13.26
N ASP A 7 13.02 -5.53 12.23
CA ASP A 7 12.38 -5.53 10.90
C ASP A 7 12.61 -6.84 10.11
N LYS A 8 11.96 -7.92 10.52
CA LYS A 8 11.85 -9.21 9.82
C LYS A 8 10.38 -9.50 9.53
N SER A 9 9.66 -8.51 9.00
CA SER A 9 8.27 -8.72 8.61
C SER A 9 8.19 -9.82 7.53
N PRO A 10 7.17 -10.70 7.57
CA PRO A 10 7.01 -11.76 6.57
C PRO A 10 6.93 -11.18 5.15
N TYR A 11 7.42 -11.93 4.17
CA TYR A 11 7.30 -11.59 2.75
C TYR A 11 6.95 -12.85 1.95
N GLY A 12 5.88 -12.77 1.17
CA GLY A 12 5.26 -13.86 0.44
C GLY A 12 4.17 -14.57 1.24
N LEU A 13 3.17 -15.12 0.52
CA LEU A 13 1.95 -15.69 1.08
C LEU A 13 2.23 -16.71 2.19
N ASN A 14 3.06 -17.72 1.93
CA ASN A 14 3.33 -18.80 2.89
C ASN A 14 3.93 -18.31 4.21
N LYS A 15 4.80 -17.28 4.17
CA LYS A 15 5.40 -16.71 5.38
C LYS A 15 4.37 -15.92 6.18
N TRP A 16 3.51 -15.15 5.50
CA TRP A 16 2.39 -14.46 6.14
C TRP A 16 1.40 -15.42 6.80
N LEU A 17 1.06 -16.53 6.12
CA LEU A 17 0.16 -17.53 6.68
C LEU A 17 0.76 -18.21 7.91
N ARG A 18 2.04 -18.57 7.89
CA ARG A 18 2.71 -19.11 9.09
C ARG A 18 2.68 -18.10 10.24
N PHE A 19 3.11 -16.87 9.97
CA PHE A 19 3.14 -15.79 10.96
C PHE A 19 1.76 -15.55 11.60
N LEU A 20 0.71 -15.35 10.80
CA LEU A 20 -0.62 -15.06 11.34
C LEU A 20 -1.27 -16.26 12.04
N LYS A 21 -0.97 -17.50 11.66
CA LYS A 21 -1.48 -18.71 12.33
C LYS A 21 -0.88 -18.92 13.73
N GLU A 22 0.34 -18.45 13.96
CA GLU A 22 1.00 -18.49 15.27
C GLU A 22 0.40 -17.47 16.26
N HIS A 23 -0.34 -16.48 15.77
CA HIS A 23 -0.97 -15.45 16.58
C HIS A 23 -2.46 -15.71 16.85
N LYS A 24 -2.88 -15.50 18.10
CA LYS A 24 -4.29 -15.51 18.52
C LYS A 24 -4.94 -14.14 18.31
N LEU A 25 -6.27 -14.11 18.20
CA LEU A 25 -7.04 -12.87 18.07
C LEU A 25 -6.90 -11.98 19.33
N PRO A 26 -6.44 -10.73 19.21
CA PRO A 26 -6.20 -9.87 20.36
C PRO A 26 -7.49 -9.26 20.91
N VAL A 27 -7.72 -9.37 22.21
CA VAL A 27 -8.87 -8.77 22.92
C VAL A 27 -8.39 -8.00 24.14
N ARG A 28 -8.99 -6.84 24.41
CA ARG A 28 -8.64 -6.05 25.60
C ARG A 28 -8.84 -6.88 26.87
N SER A 29 -7.84 -6.87 27.74
CA SER A 29 -7.78 -7.73 28.92
C SER A 29 -8.97 -7.51 29.85
N GLU A 30 -9.37 -6.26 30.05
CA GLU A 30 -10.53 -5.85 30.83
C GLU A 30 -11.84 -6.41 30.27
N ASN A 31 -12.01 -6.37 28.94
CA ASN A 31 -13.22 -6.85 28.28
C ASN A 31 -13.31 -8.37 28.35
N LEU A 32 -12.18 -9.06 28.12
CA LEU A 32 -12.11 -10.52 28.21
C LEU A 32 -12.34 -11.01 29.65
N ALA A 33 -11.77 -10.33 30.64
CA ALA A 33 -11.99 -10.64 32.06
C ALA A 33 -13.45 -10.41 32.46
N SER A 34 -14.06 -9.29 32.04
CA SER A 34 -15.47 -8.99 32.27
C SER A 34 -16.41 -10.04 31.67
N LEU A 35 -16.15 -10.47 30.43
CA LEU A 35 -16.91 -11.54 29.78
C LEU A 35 -16.76 -12.88 30.51
N LYS A 36 -15.54 -13.28 30.88
CA LYS A 36 -15.29 -14.51 31.65
C LYS A 36 -16.00 -14.52 33.00
N LYS A 37 -15.99 -13.39 33.71
CA LYS A 37 -16.71 -13.23 34.98
C LYS A 37 -18.22 -13.37 34.77
N HIS A 38 -18.75 -12.74 33.73
CA HIS A 38 -20.18 -12.80 33.43
C HIS A 38 -20.63 -14.22 33.09
N ILE A 39 -19.89 -14.94 32.25
CA ILE A 39 -20.17 -16.33 31.86
C ILE A 39 -20.11 -17.31 33.05
N SER A 40 -19.35 -16.96 34.08
CA SER A 40 -19.21 -17.79 35.29
C SER A 40 -20.31 -17.51 36.32
N HIS A 41 -21.19 -16.54 36.08
CA HIS A 41 -22.27 -16.19 36.99
C HIS A 41 -23.45 -17.19 36.83
N PRO A 42 -24.11 -17.62 37.92
CA PRO A 42 -25.25 -18.56 37.85
C PRO A 42 -26.39 -18.05 36.96
N ASP A 43 -26.68 -16.75 37.03
CA ASP A 43 -27.77 -16.11 36.26
C ASP A 43 -27.35 -15.60 34.87
N ALA A 44 -26.23 -16.09 34.32
CA ALA A 44 -25.76 -15.64 33.02
C ALA A 44 -26.70 -16.12 31.89
N THR A 45 -27.42 -15.20 31.27
CA THR A 45 -28.23 -15.49 30.08
C THR A 45 -27.47 -15.20 28.79
N ILE A 46 -27.84 -15.92 27.72
CA ILE A 46 -27.26 -15.73 26.39
C ILE A 46 -27.59 -14.34 25.85
N GLU A 47 -28.81 -13.84 26.07
CA GLU A 47 -29.24 -12.50 25.61
C GLU A 47 -28.39 -11.38 26.22
N ASN A 48 -28.12 -11.45 27.53
CA ASN A 48 -27.26 -10.48 28.21
C ASN A 48 -25.81 -10.51 27.70
N LEU A 49 -25.36 -11.67 27.20
CA LEU A 49 -24.04 -11.80 26.60
C LEU A 49 -23.99 -11.23 25.17
N GLN A 50 -25.07 -11.35 24.39
CA GLN A 50 -25.13 -10.83 23.01
C GLN A 50 -24.89 -9.32 22.96
N THR A 51 -25.47 -8.55 23.89
CA THR A 51 -25.22 -7.10 23.98
C THR A 51 -23.76 -6.77 24.25
N LYS A 52 -23.06 -7.58 25.06
CA LYS A 52 -21.62 -7.43 25.31
C LYS A 52 -20.78 -7.87 24.12
N ILE A 53 -21.18 -8.92 23.40
CA ILE A 53 -20.49 -9.42 22.20
C ILE A 53 -20.53 -8.40 21.06
N LYS A 54 -21.62 -7.65 20.93
CA LYS A 54 -21.81 -6.61 19.88
C LYS A 54 -20.63 -5.63 19.79
N HIS A 55 -20.08 -5.25 20.94
CA HIS A 55 -18.97 -4.30 21.05
C HIS A 55 -17.58 -4.97 21.12
N GLN A 56 -17.52 -6.30 21.00
CA GLN A 56 -16.29 -7.09 21.08
C GLN A 56 -16.08 -7.89 19.79
N PRO A 57 -15.58 -7.25 18.72
CA PRO A 57 -15.57 -7.82 17.38
C PRO A 57 -14.78 -9.12 17.28
N MET A 58 -13.68 -9.24 18.02
CA MET A 58 -12.87 -10.46 18.05
C MET A 58 -13.55 -11.62 18.78
N VAL A 59 -14.37 -11.32 19.79
CA VAL A 59 -15.19 -12.34 20.47
C VAL A 59 -16.28 -12.81 19.52
N ALA A 60 -16.98 -11.88 18.88
CA ALA A 60 -18.00 -12.18 17.87
C ALA A 60 -17.45 -13.07 16.74
N PHE A 61 -16.25 -12.74 16.23
CA PHE A 61 -15.58 -13.54 15.20
C PHE A 61 -15.20 -14.94 15.70
N ALA A 62 -14.64 -15.06 16.90
CA ALA A 62 -14.27 -16.35 17.48
C ALA A 62 -15.49 -17.27 17.67
N LEU A 63 -16.61 -16.72 18.14
CA LEU A 63 -17.87 -17.46 18.27
C LEU A 63 -18.37 -17.96 16.92
N LEU A 64 -18.38 -17.08 15.92
CA LEU A 64 -18.83 -17.39 14.57
C LEU A 64 -17.99 -18.53 13.96
N ASN A 65 -16.67 -18.44 14.09
CA ASN A 65 -15.72 -19.42 13.61
C ASN A 65 -15.84 -20.77 14.32
N GLN A 66 -16.02 -20.74 15.66
CA GLN A 66 -16.21 -21.97 16.43
C GLN A 66 -17.53 -22.66 16.09
N ALA A 67 -18.60 -21.89 15.87
CA ALA A 67 -19.90 -22.43 15.48
C ALA A 67 -19.83 -23.15 14.12
N ASN A 68 -19.19 -22.53 13.12
CA ASN A 68 -19.02 -23.11 11.79
C ASN A 68 -18.01 -24.27 11.76
N LYS A 69 -17.08 -24.33 12.72
CA LYS A 69 -16.22 -25.51 12.91
C LYS A 69 -17.02 -26.74 13.36
N ILE A 70 -18.03 -26.55 14.21
CA ILE A 70 -18.87 -27.63 14.75
C ILE A 70 -19.93 -28.06 13.72
N ILE A 71 -20.52 -27.10 13.01
CA ILE A 71 -21.52 -27.36 11.96
C ILE A 71 -20.95 -26.93 10.60
N PRO A 72 -20.13 -27.78 9.94
CA PRO A 72 -19.59 -27.48 8.61
C PRO A 72 -20.64 -27.58 7.48
N ASN A 73 -21.93 -27.48 7.81
CA ASN A 73 -23.02 -27.91 6.95
C ASN A 73 -23.27 -26.92 5.80
N LYS A 74 -23.22 -27.40 4.54
CA LYS A 74 -23.16 -26.57 3.32
C LYS A 74 -24.44 -25.75 3.01
N ARG A 75 -25.56 -26.01 3.68
CA ARG A 75 -26.87 -25.35 3.42
C ARG A 75 -27.37 -24.47 4.57
N GLY A 76 -26.68 -24.44 5.71
CA GLY A 76 -27.10 -23.74 6.94
C GLY A 76 -25.92 -23.13 7.68
N GLU A 77 -25.01 -22.49 6.92
CA GLU A 77 -23.85 -21.82 7.48
C GLU A 77 -24.27 -20.66 8.40
N ILE A 78 -23.61 -20.54 9.55
CA ILE A 78 -23.93 -19.52 10.54
C ILE A 78 -23.16 -18.27 10.18
N LYS A 79 -23.87 -17.19 9.81
CA LYS A 79 -23.26 -15.91 9.40
C LYS A 79 -23.42 -14.81 10.45
N ASN A 80 -24.23 -15.05 11.49
CA ASN A 80 -24.51 -14.11 12.57
C ASN A 80 -23.88 -14.58 13.89
N PRO A 81 -22.99 -13.78 14.53
CA PRO A 81 -22.41 -14.08 15.84
C PRO A 81 -23.43 -14.30 16.97
N TYR A 82 -24.60 -13.67 16.92
CA TYR A 82 -25.64 -13.86 17.93
C TYR A 82 -26.27 -15.26 17.82
N HIS A 83 -26.58 -15.68 16.60
CA HIS A 83 -27.04 -17.04 16.33
C HIS A 83 -25.96 -18.07 16.69
N ALA A 84 -24.68 -17.78 16.39
CA ALA A 84 -23.55 -18.60 16.82
C ALA A 84 -23.49 -18.75 18.34
N GLY A 85 -23.64 -17.64 19.09
CA GLY A 85 -23.66 -17.65 20.56
C GLY A 85 -24.80 -18.51 21.12
N SER A 86 -26.01 -18.39 20.57
CA SER A 86 -27.16 -19.19 20.97
C SER A 86 -26.95 -20.69 20.70
N MET A 87 -26.40 -21.02 19.54
CA MET A 87 -26.13 -22.41 19.17
C MET A 87 -25.01 -23.04 20.02
N LEU A 88 -23.95 -22.29 20.30
CA LEU A 88 -22.82 -22.76 21.10
C LEU A 88 -23.17 -22.94 22.59
N GLY A 89 -24.13 -22.15 23.08
CA GLY A 89 -24.43 -22.04 24.50
C GLY A 89 -23.24 -21.54 25.34
N ILE A 90 -23.44 -21.43 26.65
CA ILE A 90 -22.46 -20.88 27.59
C ILE A 90 -21.12 -21.63 27.54
N ASN A 91 -21.16 -22.96 27.41
CA ASN A 91 -19.96 -23.79 27.35
C ASN A 91 -19.16 -23.57 26.06
N GLY A 92 -19.82 -23.52 24.89
CA GLY A 92 -19.15 -23.24 23.62
C GLY A 92 -18.60 -21.81 23.56
N ILE A 93 -19.28 -20.85 24.19
CA ILE A 93 -18.76 -19.49 24.38
C ILE A 93 -17.48 -19.52 25.22
N LYS A 94 -17.48 -20.22 26.36
CA LYS A 94 -16.29 -20.35 27.24
C LYS A 94 -15.09 -20.93 26.50
N GLN A 95 -15.31 -21.94 25.66
CA GLN A 95 -14.26 -22.53 24.80
C GLN A 95 -13.75 -21.51 23.78
N SER A 96 -14.64 -20.74 23.15
CA SER A 96 -14.27 -19.70 22.19
C SER A 96 -13.42 -18.60 22.83
N LEU A 97 -13.67 -18.25 24.11
CA LEU A 97 -12.83 -17.27 24.81
C LEU A 97 -11.40 -17.76 25.09
N ALA A 98 -11.15 -19.07 25.07
CA ALA A 98 -9.81 -19.64 25.29
C ALA A 98 -8.88 -19.51 24.06
N THR A 99 -9.45 -19.29 22.87
CA THR A 99 -8.69 -19.09 21.62
C THR A 99 -8.23 -17.64 21.45
N LEU A 100 -8.67 -16.73 22.32
CA LEU A 100 -8.34 -15.31 22.30
C LEU A 100 -7.07 -15.01 23.11
N ALA A 101 -6.34 -13.97 22.72
CA ALA A 101 -5.20 -13.45 23.48
C ALA A 101 -5.57 -12.13 24.17
N PRO A 102 -5.47 -12.03 25.51
CA PRO A 102 -5.62 -10.76 26.19
C PRO A 102 -4.45 -9.83 25.84
N TYR A 103 -4.72 -8.54 25.63
CA TYR A 103 -3.71 -7.48 25.58
C TYR A 103 -4.12 -6.30 26.46
N GLN A 104 -3.14 -5.57 26.97
CA GLN A 104 -3.38 -4.31 27.67
C GLN A 104 -3.30 -3.18 26.66
N HIS A 105 -4.36 -2.38 26.55
CA HIS A 105 -4.40 -1.28 25.60
C HIS A 105 -3.44 -0.17 26.03
N ASP A 106 -2.75 0.41 25.06
CA ASP A 106 -1.82 1.51 25.26
C ASP A 106 -2.04 2.51 24.13
N ASN A 107 -2.41 3.74 24.50
CA ASN A 107 -2.67 4.83 23.55
C ASN A 107 -1.38 5.31 22.85
N ASN A 108 -0.22 5.09 23.45
CA ASN A 108 1.06 5.45 22.85
C ASN A 108 1.54 4.39 21.85
N ASN A 109 1.05 3.16 21.96
CA ASN A 109 1.40 2.09 21.03
C ASN A 109 0.73 2.32 19.66
N PRO A 110 1.52 2.52 18.57
CA PRO A 110 0.97 2.78 17.24
C PRO A 110 0.21 1.58 16.66
N ALA A 111 0.60 0.34 17.00
CA ALA A 111 -0.11 -0.87 16.58
C ALA A 111 -1.50 -0.97 17.20
N HIS A 112 -1.65 -0.67 18.49
CA HIS A 112 -2.94 -0.67 19.16
C HIS A 112 -3.89 0.37 18.57
N ARG A 113 -3.40 1.58 18.28
CA ARG A 113 -4.20 2.63 17.64
C ARG A 113 -4.60 2.25 16.22
N ALA A 114 -3.65 1.82 15.38
CA ALA A 114 -3.92 1.46 13.99
C ALA A 114 -4.90 0.27 13.88
N PHE A 115 -4.76 -0.72 14.77
CA PHE A 115 -5.70 -1.82 14.91
C PHE A 115 -7.14 -1.36 15.18
N LEU A 116 -7.33 -0.47 16.16
CA LEU A 116 -8.65 0.08 16.50
C LEU A 116 -9.21 0.96 15.38
N GLN A 117 -8.35 1.68 14.64
CA GLN A 117 -8.74 2.44 13.45
C GLN A 117 -9.26 1.54 12.33
N GLU A 118 -8.63 0.38 12.10
CA GLU A 118 -9.11 -0.59 11.10
C GLU A 118 -10.43 -1.25 11.52
N ILE A 119 -10.61 -1.53 12.82
CA ILE A 119 -11.89 -2.00 13.36
C ILE A 119 -12.99 -0.97 13.11
N GLN A 120 -12.75 0.30 13.43
CA GLN A 120 -13.72 1.38 13.17
C GLN A 120 -14.07 1.46 11.69
N THR A 121 -13.07 1.38 10.81
CA THR A 121 -13.26 1.37 9.35
C THR A 121 -14.13 0.20 8.89
N SER A 122 -13.97 -0.96 9.53
CA SER A 122 -14.77 -2.15 9.22
C SER A 122 -16.22 -1.97 9.66
N TYR A 123 -16.48 -1.32 10.80
CA TYR A 123 -17.84 -0.96 11.23
C TYR A 123 -18.50 0.02 10.25
N GLU A 124 -17.76 1.02 9.79
CA GLU A 124 -18.24 1.99 8.80
C GLU A 124 -18.60 1.31 7.47
N ALA A 125 -17.76 0.41 6.97
CA ALA A 125 -18.06 -0.40 5.79
C ALA A 125 -19.34 -1.23 5.98
N ALA A 126 -19.46 -1.89 7.13
CA ALA A 126 -20.59 -2.75 7.44
C ALA A 126 -21.91 -1.97 7.55
N GLY A 127 -21.89 -0.78 8.15
CA GLY A 127 -23.05 0.11 8.19
C GLY A 127 -23.50 0.56 6.79
N ILE A 128 -22.55 0.90 5.92
CA ILE A 128 -22.84 1.24 4.51
C ILE A 128 -23.49 0.05 3.78
N ALA A 129 -22.87 -1.14 3.84
CA ALA A 129 -23.39 -2.32 3.16
C ALA A 129 -24.79 -2.71 3.66
N GLN A 130 -24.99 -2.66 4.98
CA GLN A 130 -26.28 -2.92 5.60
C GLN A 130 -27.33 -1.96 5.03
N ARG A 131 -27.05 -0.65 5.01
CA ARG A 131 -28.00 0.36 4.52
C ARG A 131 -28.35 0.18 3.05
N TRP A 132 -27.37 -0.11 2.20
CA TRP A 132 -27.63 -0.40 0.78
C TRP A 132 -28.47 -1.67 0.56
N SER A 133 -28.36 -2.64 1.45
CA SER A 133 -29.06 -3.91 1.31
C SER A 133 -30.53 -3.89 1.72
N VAL A 134 -30.97 -2.93 2.54
CA VAL A 134 -32.31 -2.93 3.18
C VAL A 134 -33.44 -3.08 2.17
N ALA A 135 -33.34 -2.44 0.99
CA ALA A 135 -34.39 -2.48 -0.02
C ALA A 135 -34.40 -3.78 -0.85
N LYS A 136 -33.33 -4.57 -0.80
CA LYS A 136 -33.13 -5.75 -1.67
C LYS A 136 -32.96 -7.08 -0.93
N SER A 137 -32.68 -7.07 0.36
CA SER A 137 -32.41 -8.28 1.13
C SER A 137 -32.97 -8.20 2.54
N THR A 138 -33.62 -9.28 2.95
CA THR A 138 -34.03 -9.52 4.34
C THR A 138 -32.85 -9.94 5.23
N GLU A 139 -31.70 -10.31 4.64
CA GLU A 139 -30.48 -10.73 5.34
C GLU A 139 -29.53 -9.56 5.68
N HIS A 140 -30.06 -8.35 5.90
CA HIS A 140 -29.27 -7.14 6.09
C HIS A 140 -28.32 -7.20 7.31
N GLU A 141 -28.65 -7.99 8.33
CA GLU A 141 -27.77 -8.23 9.48
C GLU A 141 -26.61 -9.17 9.15
N GLU A 142 -26.83 -10.19 8.32
CA GLU A 142 -25.76 -11.07 7.84
C GLU A 142 -24.79 -10.29 6.97
N ILE A 143 -25.31 -9.45 6.07
CA ILE A 143 -24.50 -8.56 5.21
C ILE A 143 -23.59 -7.66 6.05
N PHE A 144 -24.09 -7.11 7.17
CA PHE A 144 -23.27 -6.35 8.11
C PHE A 144 -22.06 -7.17 8.58
N TRP A 145 -22.29 -8.36 9.13
CA TRP A 145 -21.21 -9.19 9.68
C TRP A 145 -20.25 -9.72 8.63
N LEU A 146 -20.74 -10.11 7.45
CA LEU A 146 -19.91 -10.51 6.32
C LEU A 146 -19.00 -9.36 5.85
N THR A 147 -19.55 -8.14 5.79
CA THR A 147 -18.80 -6.92 5.43
C THR A 147 -17.76 -6.59 6.48
N PHE A 148 -18.12 -6.69 7.75
CA PHE A 148 -17.26 -6.39 8.88
C PHE A 148 -16.06 -7.36 8.95
N PHE A 149 -16.32 -8.67 8.93
CA PHE A 149 -15.28 -9.69 9.07
C PHE A 149 -14.45 -9.92 7.81
N ARG A 150 -14.82 -9.32 6.67
CA ARG A 150 -13.97 -9.28 5.48
C ARG A 150 -12.57 -8.71 5.77
N ASN A 151 -12.45 -7.80 6.74
CA ASN A 151 -11.17 -7.19 7.10
C ASN A 151 -10.44 -7.89 8.25
N ALA A 152 -10.90 -9.07 8.70
CA ALA A 152 -10.37 -9.73 9.90
C ALA A 152 -8.85 -9.97 9.86
N ALA A 153 -8.31 -10.37 8.71
CA ALA A 153 -6.86 -10.53 8.55
C ALA A 153 -6.11 -9.19 8.60
N ARG A 154 -6.67 -8.11 8.04
CA ARG A 154 -6.09 -6.75 8.10
C ARG A 154 -5.97 -6.28 9.54
N TRP A 155 -6.94 -6.59 10.41
CA TRP A 155 -6.84 -6.28 11.84
C TRP A 155 -5.59 -6.88 12.47
N LEU A 156 -5.33 -8.17 12.24
CA LEU A 156 -4.15 -8.83 12.78
C LEU A 156 -2.86 -8.30 12.20
N MET A 157 -2.84 -7.96 10.90
CA MET A 157 -1.68 -7.35 10.28
C MET A 157 -1.38 -5.97 10.88
N TRP A 158 -2.39 -5.14 11.16
CA TRP A 158 -2.20 -3.87 11.86
C TRP A 158 -1.75 -4.05 13.31
N PHE A 159 -2.18 -5.12 13.98
CA PHE A 159 -1.79 -5.36 15.37
C PHE A 159 -0.38 -5.95 15.50
N PHE A 160 -0.03 -6.94 14.67
CA PHE A 160 1.23 -7.69 14.79
C PHE A 160 2.34 -7.23 13.83
N ALA A 161 2.00 -6.51 12.75
CA ALA A 161 2.94 -6.10 11.71
C ALA A 161 2.73 -4.64 11.28
N GLN A 162 2.43 -3.77 12.24
CA GLN A 162 2.06 -2.37 12.01
C GLN A 162 3.04 -1.59 11.10
N PRO A 163 4.38 -1.64 11.28
CA PRO A 163 5.30 -0.90 10.41
C PRO A 163 5.21 -1.30 8.94
N THR A 164 4.91 -2.57 8.66
CA THR A 164 4.73 -3.06 7.30
C THR A 164 3.43 -2.59 6.69
N MET A 165 2.35 -2.55 7.48
CA MET A 165 1.07 -1.98 7.04
C MET A 165 1.15 -0.47 6.84
N GLU A 166 1.91 0.27 7.65
CA GLU A 166 2.18 1.69 7.42
C GLU A 166 2.93 1.93 6.11
N ARG A 167 3.95 1.10 5.81
CA ARG A 167 4.68 1.19 4.54
C ARG A 167 3.77 0.95 3.34
N LEU A 168 2.85 -0.03 3.44
CA LEU A 168 1.81 -0.25 2.43
C LEU A 168 0.91 0.98 2.29
N GLN A 169 0.39 1.51 3.39
CA GLN A 169 -0.49 2.69 3.38
C GLN A 169 0.22 3.91 2.78
N GLY A 170 1.52 4.07 3.07
CA GLY A 170 2.35 5.14 2.51
C GLY A 170 2.43 5.08 0.99
N LYS A 171 2.59 3.88 0.41
CA LYS A 171 2.59 3.66 -1.04
C LYS A 171 1.23 3.94 -1.67
N LEU A 172 0.15 3.50 -1.04
CA LEU A 172 -1.22 3.76 -1.51
C LEU A 172 -1.51 5.27 -1.53
N ARG A 173 -1.16 5.99 -0.46
CA ARG A 173 -1.29 7.46 -0.41
C ARG A 173 -0.41 8.18 -1.44
N ALA A 174 0.70 7.59 -1.85
CA ALA A 174 1.55 8.10 -2.92
C ALA A 174 0.96 7.86 -4.33
N GLY A 175 -0.20 7.19 -4.44
CA GLY A 175 -0.87 6.89 -5.70
C GLY A 175 -0.38 5.62 -6.39
N GLU A 176 0.41 4.79 -5.71
CA GLU A 176 0.81 3.48 -6.26
C GLU A 176 -0.44 2.58 -6.37
N ASN A 177 -0.56 1.86 -7.49
CA ASN A 177 -1.66 0.93 -7.69
C ASN A 177 -1.70 -0.11 -6.54
N ALA A 178 -2.88 -0.37 -5.99
CA ALA A 178 -3.03 -1.25 -4.83
C ALA A 178 -2.44 -2.65 -5.01
N ALA A 179 -2.51 -3.22 -6.23
CA ALA A 179 -1.91 -4.50 -6.53
C ALA A 179 -0.39 -4.48 -6.41
N HIS A 180 0.24 -3.49 -7.04
CA HIS A 180 1.69 -3.33 -7.01
C HIS A 180 2.18 -2.97 -5.61
N ALA A 181 1.47 -2.12 -4.88
CA ALA A 181 1.80 -1.75 -3.52
C ALA A 181 1.76 -2.96 -2.57
N GLU A 182 0.72 -3.80 -2.65
CA GLU A 182 0.62 -5.02 -1.84
C GLU A 182 1.71 -6.03 -2.19
N VAL A 183 1.92 -6.34 -3.47
CA VAL A 183 2.96 -7.31 -3.89
C VAL A 183 4.36 -6.82 -3.51
N SER A 184 4.66 -5.53 -3.68
CA SER A 184 5.99 -5.00 -3.36
C SER A 184 6.30 -4.92 -1.87
N VAL A 185 5.28 -4.80 -1.01
CA VAL A 185 5.46 -4.68 0.45
C VAL A 185 5.33 -6.03 1.15
N LEU A 186 4.37 -6.85 0.72
CA LEU A 186 3.97 -8.09 1.38
C LEU A 186 4.43 -9.33 0.63
N GLY A 187 4.79 -9.22 -0.65
CA GLY A 187 5.13 -10.35 -1.52
C GLY A 187 3.92 -11.14 -2.04
N CYS A 188 2.69 -10.68 -1.77
CA CYS A 188 1.43 -11.27 -2.23
C CYS A 188 0.28 -10.25 -2.04
N ARG A 189 -0.95 -10.60 -2.45
CA ARG A 189 -2.14 -9.79 -2.18
C ARG A 189 -2.67 -10.02 -0.76
N ILE A 190 -3.21 -8.99 -0.13
CA ILE A 190 -3.88 -9.14 1.18
C ILE A 190 -5.12 -10.02 1.06
N ASP A 191 -5.83 -9.92 -0.06
CA ASP A 191 -7.02 -10.72 -0.32
C ASP A 191 -6.70 -12.23 -0.32
N GLU A 192 -5.53 -12.63 -0.85
CA GLU A 192 -5.05 -14.02 -0.78
C GLU A 192 -4.79 -14.46 0.66
N ILE A 193 -4.07 -13.64 1.45
CA ILE A 193 -3.83 -13.91 2.87
C ILE A 193 -5.17 -14.10 3.59
N THR A 194 -6.12 -13.19 3.36
CA THR A 194 -7.42 -13.16 4.02
C THR A 194 -8.22 -14.42 3.72
N VAL A 195 -8.32 -14.83 2.44
CA VAL A 195 -9.01 -16.07 2.04
C VAL A 195 -8.41 -17.29 2.74
N HIS A 196 -7.08 -17.41 2.77
CA HIS A 196 -6.43 -18.55 3.42
C HIS A 196 -6.58 -18.53 4.95
N MET A 197 -6.57 -17.36 5.58
CA MET A 197 -6.80 -17.23 7.02
C MET A 197 -8.26 -17.51 7.39
N CYS A 198 -9.23 -17.03 6.62
CA CYS A 198 -10.65 -17.36 6.81
C CYS A 198 -10.91 -18.87 6.71
N LYS A 199 -10.28 -19.56 5.75
CA LYS A 199 -10.32 -21.03 5.68
C LYS A 199 -9.74 -21.70 6.92
N TYR A 200 -8.59 -21.22 7.41
CA TYR A 200 -7.95 -21.74 8.62
C TYR A 200 -8.80 -21.54 9.87
N TRP A 201 -9.51 -20.40 9.97
CA TRP A 201 -10.39 -20.11 11.08
C TRP A 201 -11.76 -20.77 10.99
N HIS A 202 -12.11 -21.44 9.89
CA HIS A 202 -13.47 -21.91 9.64
C HIS A 202 -14.48 -20.75 9.65
N ALA A 203 -14.09 -19.59 9.13
CA ALA A 203 -14.99 -18.46 8.96
C ALA A 203 -16.06 -18.78 7.90
N PRO A 204 -17.22 -18.10 7.94
CA PRO A 204 -18.27 -18.30 6.94
C PRO A 204 -17.73 -18.23 5.51
N ARG A 205 -18.06 -19.23 4.72
CA ARG A 205 -17.79 -19.35 3.29
C ARG A 205 -18.25 -18.13 2.52
N ALA A 206 -19.36 -17.51 2.90
CA ALA A 206 -19.79 -16.24 2.28
C ALA A 206 -18.72 -15.13 2.38
N ILE A 207 -17.92 -15.09 3.46
CA ILE A 207 -16.78 -14.16 3.56
C ILE A 207 -15.71 -14.52 2.53
N ILE A 208 -15.37 -15.80 2.39
CA ILE A 208 -14.39 -16.29 1.42
C ILE A 208 -14.85 -16.01 -0.02
N GLU A 209 -16.11 -16.32 -0.34
CA GLU A 209 -16.72 -16.10 -1.64
C GLU A 209 -16.74 -14.62 -2.02
N SER A 210 -16.84 -13.73 -1.04
CA SER A 210 -16.76 -12.28 -1.28
C SER A 210 -15.43 -11.84 -1.92
N PHE A 211 -14.37 -12.67 -1.91
CA PHE A 211 -13.09 -12.40 -2.58
C PHE A 211 -12.94 -13.09 -3.94
N LEU A 212 -13.83 -14.01 -4.31
CA LEU A 212 -13.68 -14.83 -5.51
C LEU A 212 -14.43 -14.21 -6.70
N THR A 213 -13.78 -14.10 -7.85
CA THR A 213 -14.35 -13.51 -9.08
C THR A 213 -15.54 -14.28 -9.65
N SER A 214 -15.79 -15.50 -9.18
CA SER A 214 -17.02 -16.24 -9.47
C SER A 214 -18.25 -15.64 -8.80
N HIS A 215 -18.07 -14.92 -7.68
CA HIS A 215 -19.14 -14.36 -6.85
C HIS A 215 -19.10 -12.84 -6.71
N VAL A 216 -17.99 -12.19 -7.10
CA VAL A 216 -17.86 -10.74 -7.19
C VAL A 216 -17.34 -10.32 -8.56
N PRO A 217 -17.71 -9.12 -9.04
CA PRO A 217 -17.38 -8.68 -10.38
C PRO A 217 -15.91 -8.32 -10.53
N ASN A 218 -15.37 -8.56 -11.72
CA ASN A 218 -14.08 -8.01 -12.12
C ASN A 218 -14.18 -6.52 -12.49
N ASN A 219 -13.05 -5.89 -12.82
CA ASN A 219 -13.01 -4.46 -13.13
C ASN A 219 -13.84 -4.06 -14.36
N GLU A 220 -13.91 -4.90 -15.40
CA GLU A 220 -14.72 -4.61 -16.61
C GLU A 220 -16.21 -4.78 -16.35
N GLU A 221 -16.59 -5.79 -15.54
CA GLU A 221 -17.95 -6.00 -15.08
C GLU A 221 -18.43 -4.82 -14.22
N LEU A 222 -17.60 -4.34 -13.28
CA LEU A 222 -17.89 -3.15 -12.48
C LEU A 222 -18.04 -1.89 -13.36
N LYS A 223 -17.18 -1.70 -14.37
CA LYS A 223 -17.31 -0.59 -15.33
C LYS A 223 -18.61 -0.66 -16.11
N THR A 224 -19.01 -1.85 -16.53
CA THR A 224 -20.27 -2.07 -17.25
C THR A 224 -21.46 -1.68 -16.37
N LEU A 225 -21.51 -2.17 -15.12
CA LEU A 225 -22.55 -1.79 -14.16
C LEU A 225 -22.56 -0.28 -13.87
N ALA A 226 -21.39 0.35 -13.71
CA ALA A 226 -21.29 1.79 -13.44
C ALA A 226 -21.74 2.67 -14.61
N ARG A 227 -21.63 2.19 -15.87
CA ARG A 227 -22.09 2.94 -17.06
C ARG A 227 -23.61 3.04 -17.12
N LEU A 228 -24.33 2.05 -16.61
CA LEU A 228 -25.80 2.02 -16.63
C LEU A 228 -26.43 3.16 -15.82
N SER A 229 -25.70 3.72 -14.84
CA SER A 229 -26.16 4.84 -14.01
C SER A 229 -25.30 6.10 -14.21
N HIS A 230 -24.81 6.37 -15.42
CA HIS A 230 -23.93 7.51 -15.68
C HIS A 230 -24.61 8.86 -15.44
N THR A 231 -25.91 8.94 -15.77
CA THR A 231 -26.75 10.13 -15.62
C THR A 231 -27.34 10.16 -14.20
N PRO A 232 -26.95 11.09 -13.32
CA PRO A 232 -27.35 11.07 -11.90
C PRO A 232 -28.86 11.18 -11.64
N ASP A 233 -29.57 11.91 -12.52
CA ASP A 233 -30.99 12.26 -12.35
C ASP A 233 -31.94 11.26 -13.05
N GLN A 234 -31.41 10.16 -13.57
CA GLN A 234 -32.20 9.12 -14.23
C GLN A 234 -32.01 7.79 -13.50
N LEU A 235 -33.04 6.95 -13.58
CA LEU A 235 -32.91 5.56 -13.14
C LEU A 235 -31.87 4.84 -14.01
N PRO A 236 -31.10 3.91 -13.44
CA PRO A 236 -30.12 3.14 -14.19
C PRO A 236 -30.76 2.32 -15.31
N GLY A 237 -30.04 2.13 -16.41
CA GLY A 237 -30.42 1.19 -17.46
C GLY A 237 -30.50 -0.26 -16.96
N PHE A 238 -31.24 -1.09 -17.68
CA PHE A 238 -31.39 -2.51 -17.34
C PHE A 238 -30.12 -3.31 -17.61
N ILE A 239 -29.91 -4.36 -16.82
CA ILE A 239 -28.79 -5.28 -16.98
C ILE A 239 -29.20 -6.37 -17.97
N GLU A 240 -28.54 -6.41 -19.14
CA GLU A 240 -28.84 -7.40 -20.18
C GLU A 240 -28.02 -8.69 -20.02
N ASP A 241 -26.78 -8.58 -19.54
CA ASP A 241 -25.89 -9.73 -19.37
C ASP A 241 -26.34 -10.64 -18.22
N LYS A 242 -26.51 -11.93 -18.50
CA LYS A 242 -26.98 -12.93 -17.52
C LYS A 242 -26.06 -13.02 -16.31
N ARG A 243 -24.74 -12.97 -16.50
CA ARG A 243 -23.78 -13.08 -15.40
C ARG A 243 -23.83 -11.82 -14.53
N LEU A 244 -23.90 -10.63 -15.12
CA LEU A 244 -24.07 -9.38 -14.40
C LEU A 244 -25.38 -9.35 -13.61
N THR A 245 -26.46 -9.89 -14.15
CA THR A 245 -27.74 -10.02 -13.44
C THR A 245 -27.63 -10.95 -12.22
N ILE A 246 -26.93 -12.09 -12.36
CA ILE A 246 -26.67 -12.99 -11.22
C ILE A 246 -25.82 -12.27 -10.15
N LEU A 247 -24.76 -11.58 -10.56
CA LEU A 247 -23.89 -10.85 -9.63
C LEU A 247 -24.64 -9.71 -8.95
N ALA A 248 -25.41 -8.91 -9.68
CA ALA A 248 -26.16 -7.77 -9.14
C ALA A 248 -27.22 -8.18 -8.12
N ASN A 249 -27.78 -9.39 -8.23
CA ASN A 249 -28.71 -9.92 -7.24
C ASN A 249 -28.01 -10.62 -6.06
N SER A 250 -26.68 -10.76 -6.08
CA SER A 250 -25.93 -11.34 -4.97
C SER A 250 -25.74 -10.32 -3.83
N PRO A 251 -26.05 -10.69 -2.56
CA PRO A 251 -25.74 -9.86 -1.40
C PRO A 251 -24.26 -9.48 -1.26
N LEU A 252 -23.37 -10.31 -1.84
CA LEU A 252 -21.92 -10.10 -1.79
C LEU A 252 -21.47 -8.84 -2.55
N MET A 253 -22.31 -8.29 -3.43
CA MET A 253 -22.06 -7.00 -4.07
C MET A 253 -21.96 -5.87 -3.06
N PHE A 254 -22.90 -5.81 -2.10
CA PHE A 254 -22.88 -4.78 -1.05
C PHE A 254 -21.63 -4.92 -0.18
N VAL A 255 -21.29 -6.16 0.18
CA VAL A 255 -20.10 -6.52 0.97
C VAL A 255 -18.81 -6.03 0.28
N TYR A 256 -18.68 -6.32 -1.01
CA TYR A 256 -17.50 -5.95 -1.80
C TYR A 256 -17.41 -4.43 -2.01
N CYS A 257 -18.48 -3.81 -2.51
CA CYS A 257 -18.49 -2.40 -2.85
C CYS A 257 -18.29 -1.52 -1.62
N ALA A 258 -18.89 -1.84 -0.47
CA ALA A 258 -18.75 -1.02 0.74
C ALA A 258 -17.33 -1.05 1.29
N ASN A 259 -16.68 -2.22 1.28
CA ASN A 259 -15.29 -2.35 1.68
C ASN A 259 -14.34 -1.61 0.73
N LYS A 260 -14.56 -1.65 -0.59
CA LYS A 260 -13.74 -0.86 -1.52
C LYS A 260 -13.97 0.63 -1.35
N LEU A 261 -15.23 1.06 -1.21
CA LEU A 261 -15.60 2.45 -1.04
C LEU A 261 -14.97 3.05 0.22
N ILE A 262 -15.05 2.37 1.37
CA ILE A 262 -14.51 2.92 2.62
C ILE A 262 -12.97 3.06 2.58
N GLN A 263 -12.29 2.13 1.91
CA GLN A 263 -10.83 2.15 1.81
C GLN A 263 -10.36 3.31 0.92
N GLU A 264 -11.11 3.60 -0.15
CA GLU A 264 -10.90 4.80 -0.97
C GLU A 264 -11.20 6.08 -0.20
N ALA A 265 -12.30 6.11 0.57
CA ALA A 265 -12.68 7.27 1.38
C ALA A 265 -11.66 7.55 2.49
N LEU A 266 -11.05 6.51 3.06
CA LEU A 266 -9.92 6.64 3.99
C LEU A 266 -8.68 7.29 3.36
N LEU A 267 -8.40 6.98 2.10
CA LEU A 267 -7.22 7.48 1.39
C LEU A 267 -7.41 8.90 0.88
N HIS A 268 -8.61 9.22 0.39
CA HIS A 268 -8.87 10.41 -0.40
C HIS A 268 -9.98 11.31 0.15
N GLY A 269 -10.64 10.91 1.25
CA GLY A 269 -11.85 11.56 1.78
C GLY A 269 -13.08 11.29 0.91
N TRP A 270 -14.24 11.78 1.36
CA TRP A 270 -15.51 11.66 0.62
C TRP A 270 -15.53 12.39 -0.73
N GLN A 271 -14.55 13.25 -0.98
CA GLN A 271 -14.30 13.92 -2.26
C GLN A 271 -13.49 13.08 -3.26
N GLY A 272 -13.11 11.85 -2.92
CA GLY A 272 -12.33 10.97 -3.80
C GLY A 272 -13.05 10.67 -5.10
N ASN A 273 -12.39 10.91 -6.24
CA ASN A 273 -12.98 10.70 -7.58
C ASN A 273 -13.43 9.25 -7.83
N THR A 274 -12.78 8.28 -7.17
CA THR A 274 -13.06 6.84 -7.29
C THR A 274 -14.33 6.43 -6.54
N LEU A 275 -14.82 7.22 -5.58
CA LEU A 275 -16.03 6.87 -4.82
C LEU A 275 -17.27 6.88 -5.70
N HIS A 276 -17.34 7.84 -6.63
CA HIS A 276 -18.45 7.97 -7.58
C HIS A 276 -18.65 6.73 -8.45
N PHE A 277 -17.57 6.00 -8.72
CA PHE A 277 -17.64 4.72 -9.42
C PHE A 277 -18.45 3.68 -8.63
N TYR A 278 -18.17 3.50 -7.34
CA TYR A 278 -18.88 2.53 -6.51
C TYR A 278 -20.33 2.95 -6.23
N TYR A 279 -20.60 4.26 -6.07
CA TYR A 279 -21.97 4.74 -5.95
C TYR A 279 -22.81 4.41 -7.19
N ARG A 280 -22.24 4.55 -8.40
CA ARG A 280 -22.90 4.17 -9.64
C ARG A 280 -23.20 2.67 -9.72
N VAL A 281 -22.23 1.83 -9.38
CA VAL A 281 -22.45 0.38 -9.32
C VAL A 281 -23.60 0.04 -8.37
N ILE A 282 -23.63 0.64 -7.17
CA ILE A 282 -24.71 0.40 -6.22
C ILE A 282 -26.05 0.93 -6.72
N ALA A 283 -26.10 2.12 -7.29
CA ALA A 283 -27.31 2.69 -7.87
C ALA A 283 -27.92 1.74 -8.92
N THR A 284 -27.10 1.21 -9.82
CA THR A 284 -27.49 0.18 -10.80
C THR A 284 -28.03 -1.07 -10.11
N ILE A 285 -27.35 -1.57 -9.08
CA ILE A 285 -27.75 -2.79 -8.38
C ILE A 285 -29.06 -2.62 -7.62
N THR A 286 -29.26 -1.48 -6.95
CA THR A 286 -30.51 -1.17 -6.24
C THR A 286 -31.61 -0.69 -7.18
N HIS A 287 -31.29 -0.43 -8.44
CA HIS A 287 -32.15 0.23 -9.43
C HIS A 287 -32.76 1.52 -8.86
N ASP A 288 -31.90 2.40 -8.37
CA ASP A 288 -32.28 3.65 -7.71
C ASP A 288 -31.41 4.82 -8.20
N TYR A 289 -31.83 6.04 -7.88
CA TYR A 289 -31.09 7.25 -8.22
C TYR A 289 -29.73 7.29 -7.52
N LEU A 290 -28.74 7.85 -8.22
CA LEU A 290 -27.37 7.93 -7.72
C LEU A 290 -27.28 8.68 -6.38
N GLY A 291 -28.07 9.76 -6.23
CA GLY A 291 -28.13 10.54 -4.99
C GLY A 291 -28.56 9.69 -3.79
N LYS A 292 -29.46 8.72 -3.98
CA LYS A 292 -29.93 7.84 -2.89
C LYS A 292 -28.89 6.80 -2.50
N ALA A 293 -28.10 6.29 -3.44
CA ALA A 293 -26.95 5.43 -3.15
C ALA A 293 -25.89 6.18 -2.30
N ILE A 294 -25.61 7.44 -2.65
CA ILE A 294 -24.69 8.31 -1.90
C ILE A 294 -25.23 8.60 -0.49
N GLN A 295 -26.48 9.06 -0.39
CA GLN A 295 -27.14 9.37 0.88
C GLN A 295 -27.14 8.15 1.81
N SER A 296 -27.48 6.97 1.29
CA SER A 296 -27.50 5.74 2.06
C SER A 296 -26.11 5.36 2.59
N ALA A 297 -25.05 5.59 1.81
CA ALA A 297 -23.69 5.35 2.27
C ALA A 297 -23.30 6.31 3.40
N HIS A 298 -23.56 7.60 3.24
CA HIS A 298 -23.26 8.59 4.28
C HIS A 298 -24.04 8.31 5.57
N LEU A 299 -25.33 7.99 5.45
CA LEU A 299 -26.17 7.64 6.59
C LEU A 299 -25.67 6.37 7.30
N GLY A 300 -25.39 5.30 6.55
CA GLY A 300 -24.86 4.06 7.13
C GLY A 300 -23.52 4.26 7.84
N CYS A 301 -22.66 5.15 7.32
CA CYS A 301 -21.42 5.53 7.99
C CYS A 301 -21.67 6.30 9.29
N ALA A 302 -22.66 7.21 9.32
CA ALA A 302 -23.03 7.99 10.51
C ALA A 302 -23.68 7.12 11.59
N GLU A 303 -24.57 6.20 11.20
CA GLU A 303 -25.16 5.21 12.09
C GLU A 303 -24.07 4.33 12.72
N ALA A 304 -23.13 3.83 11.92
CA ALA A 304 -22.01 3.03 12.42
C ALA A 304 -21.10 3.82 13.39
N ALA A 305 -20.83 5.10 13.09
CA ALA A 305 -20.07 5.99 13.95
C ALA A 305 -20.77 6.23 15.30
N THR A 306 -22.11 6.24 15.32
CA THR A 306 -22.91 6.44 16.53
C THR A 306 -22.97 5.18 17.38
N LEU A 307 -23.15 4.02 16.75
CA LEU A 307 -23.36 2.74 17.43
C LEU A 307 -22.07 2.06 17.90
N TYR A 308 -20.95 2.27 17.19
CA TYR A 308 -19.72 1.48 17.36
C TYR A 308 -18.45 2.34 17.54
N LEU A 309 -18.59 3.57 18.02
CA LEU A 309 -17.50 4.55 18.12
C LEU A 309 -16.26 4.00 18.85
N ASN A 310 -15.11 4.13 18.20
CA ASN A 310 -13.80 3.91 18.79
C ASN A 310 -12.99 5.21 18.85
N THR A 311 -12.46 5.54 20.03
CA THR A 311 -11.71 6.79 20.26
C THR A 311 -10.36 6.88 19.53
N ALA A 312 -9.87 5.77 18.96
CA ALA A 312 -8.60 5.75 18.22
C ALA A 312 -8.64 6.47 16.85
N LYS A 313 -9.85 6.74 16.32
CA LYS A 313 -10.08 7.36 15.01
C LYS A 313 -11.25 8.33 15.13
N ALA A 314 -11.11 9.54 14.57
CA ALA A 314 -12.30 10.31 14.23
C ALA A 314 -13.06 9.57 13.12
N PRO A 315 -14.35 9.20 13.29
CA PRO A 315 -15.10 8.50 12.27
C PRO A 315 -15.11 9.26 10.94
N LEU A 316 -15.18 8.53 9.83
CA LEU A 316 -15.29 9.13 8.50
C LEU A 316 -16.56 9.97 8.37
N ALA A 317 -17.62 9.63 9.10
CA ALA A 317 -18.84 10.44 9.15
C ALA A 317 -18.58 11.89 9.63
N CYS A 318 -17.60 12.12 10.50
CA CYS A 318 -17.26 13.48 10.94
C CYS A 318 -16.70 14.34 9.78
N GLN A 319 -16.10 13.73 8.76
CA GLN A 319 -15.63 14.45 7.57
C GLN A 319 -16.79 15.03 6.75
N LEU A 320 -18.00 14.47 6.88
CA LEU A 320 -19.20 14.99 6.20
C LEU A 320 -19.60 16.38 6.71
N LEU A 321 -19.20 16.72 7.93
CA LEU A 321 -19.43 18.02 8.55
C LEU A 321 -18.31 19.02 8.25
N SER A 322 -17.27 18.61 7.50
CA SER A 322 -16.17 19.50 7.18
C SER A 322 -16.66 20.65 6.29
N PRO A 323 -16.44 21.92 6.66
CA PRO A 323 -16.82 23.06 5.83
C PRO A 323 -16.01 23.14 4.52
N THR A 324 -14.93 22.36 4.42
CA THR A 324 -14.09 22.26 3.22
C THR A 324 -14.42 21.06 2.35
N LEU A 325 -15.43 20.26 2.73
CA LEU A 325 -15.89 19.13 1.94
C LEU A 325 -16.51 19.62 0.63
N TYR A 326 -16.15 18.98 -0.49
CA TYR A 326 -16.58 19.32 -1.86
C TYR A 326 -16.23 20.72 -2.34
N LEU A 327 -15.58 21.56 -1.53
CA LEU A 327 -14.85 22.69 -2.08
C LEU A 327 -13.78 22.11 -3.01
N PRO A 328 -13.58 22.68 -4.22
CA PRO A 328 -12.43 22.31 -5.03
C PRO A 328 -11.26 22.46 -4.09
N ALA A 329 -10.57 21.34 -3.80
CA ALA A 329 -9.53 21.32 -2.79
C ALA A 329 -8.74 22.57 -3.07
N VAL A 330 -8.81 23.58 -2.17
CA VAL A 330 -7.98 24.78 -2.27
C VAL A 330 -6.66 24.13 -2.44
N LYS A 331 -6.07 24.19 -3.66
CA LYS A 331 -4.84 23.47 -3.99
C LYS A 331 -4.05 23.78 -2.76
N GLN A 332 -3.82 22.77 -1.92
CA GLN A 332 -3.13 23.04 -0.69
C GLN A 332 -1.80 23.42 -1.30
N THR A 333 -1.60 24.73 -1.39
CA THR A 333 -0.34 25.37 -1.40
C THR A 333 0.21 24.70 -0.18
N LYS A 334 0.94 23.62 -0.44
CA LYS A 334 1.76 22.96 0.54
C LYS A 334 2.23 24.13 1.39
N PRO A 335 2.06 24.11 2.73
CA PRO A 335 2.64 25.16 3.55
C PRO A 335 3.99 25.43 2.93
N LYS A 336 4.35 26.70 2.67
CA LYS A 336 5.59 27.07 1.98
C LYS A 336 6.84 26.55 2.76
N THR A 337 6.94 25.28 3.12
CA THR A 337 8.00 24.40 2.66
C THR A 337 8.44 24.90 1.31
N LYS A 338 9.51 25.70 1.38
CA LYS A 338 10.33 26.22 0.30
C LYS A 338 10.20 25.27 -0.89
N ALA A 339 9.79 25.83 -2.04
CA ALA A 339 9.57 25.16 -3.32
C ALA A 339 10.38 23.86 -3.41
N PRO A 340 9.82 22.73 -3.89
CA PRO A 340 10.54 21.47 -3.96
C PRO A 340 11.86 21.75 -4.67
N ARG A 341 12.93 21.81 -3.87
CA ARG A 341 14.28 22.06 -4.37
C ARG A 341 14.46 21.00 -5.45
N SER A 342 14.69 21.45 -6.69
CA SER A 342 14.97 20.52 -7.79
C SER A 342 16.06 19.55 -7.32
N ALA A 343 16.14 18.33 -7.88
CA ALA A 343 17.19 17.40 -7.45
C ALA A 343 18.61 18.04 -7.52
N LEU A 344 18.80 18.98 -8.45
CA LEU A 344 19.97 19.86 -8.55
C LEU A 344 20.09 20.87 -7.40
N ASP A 345 19.00 21.51 -6.95
CA ASP A 345 19.02 22.41 -5.79
C ASP A 345 19.29 21.65 -4.48
N LYS A 346 18.75 20.42 -4.34
CA LYS A 346 19.06 19.54 -3.21
C LYS A 346 20.54 19.20 -3.22
N LEU A 347 21.08 18.78 -4.36
CA LEU A 347 22.51 18.52 -4.55
C LEU A 347 23.34 19.74 -4.17
N LYS A 348 23.02 20.92 -4.72
CA LYS A 348 23.71 22.19 -4.41
C LYS A 348 23.72 22.48 -2.91
N THR A 349 22.61 22.25 -2.22
CA THR A 349 22.51 22.52 -0.78
C THR A 349 23.25 21.51 0.08
N GLN A 350 23.30 20.25 -0.34
CA GLN A 350 24.06 19.22 0.38
C GLN A 350 25.57 19.42 0.16
N LEU A 351 25.99 19.79 -1.05
CA LEU A 351 27.39 20.10 -1.38
C LEU A 351 27.92 21.38 -0.71
N ALA A 352 27.05 22.23 -0.16
CA ALA A 352 27.45 23.41 0.60
C ALA A 352 28.14 23.05 1.93
N ASN A 353 28.03 21.79 2.39
CA ASN A 353 28.77 21.33 3.56
C ASN A 353 30.26 21.09 3.19
N PRO A 354 31.21 21.86 3.76
CA PRO A 354 32.64 21.74 3.42
C PRO A 354 33.28 20.44 3.91
N THR A 355 32.67 19.70 4.84
CA THR A 355 33.24 18.47 5.41
C THR A 355 33.02 17.21 4.59
N LEU A 356 32.34 17.31 3.44
CA LEU A 356 32.03 16.15 2.60
C LEU A 356 33.27 15.57 1.92
N THR A 357 33.46 14.27 2.10
CA THR A 357 34.47 13.48 1.40
C THR A 357 34.12 13.33 -0.08
N THR A 358 35.11 13.07 -0.95
CA THR A 358 34.89 12.82 -2.38
C THR A 358 33.90 11.68 -2.64
N LYS A 359 33.96 10.61 -1.83
CA LYS A 359 33.04 9.48 -1.95
C LYS A 359 31.60 9.89 -1.68
N GLU A 360 31.36 10.75 -0.70
CA GLU A 360 30.02 11.27 -0.39
C GLU A 360 29.53 12.22 -1.49
N LYS A 361 30.39 13.10 -2.01
CA LYS A 361 30.06 13.97 -3.15
C LYS A 361 29.64 13.15 -4.37
N LEU A 362 30.38 12.09 -4.71
CA LEU A 362 30.05 11.16 -5.79
C LEU A 362 28.74 10.38 -5.51
N ASN A 363 28.48 9.99 -4.26
CA ASN A 363 27.21 9.35 -3.89
C ASN A 363 26.01 10.27 -4.14
N LEU A 364 26.11 11.54 -3.72
CA LEU A 364 25.07 12.55 -3.93
C LEU A 364 24.87 12.79 -5.43
N ALA A 365 25.95 12.84 -6.20
CA ALA A 365 25.92 12.91 -7.65
C ALA A 365 25.12 11.77 -8.28
N LEU A 366 25.45 10.52 -7.89
CA LEU A 366 24.82 9.32 -8.44
C LEU A 366 23.31 9.32 -8.16
N LYS A 367 22.92 9.67 -6.93
CA LYS A 367 21.51 9.79 -6.54
C LYS A 367 20.80 10.85 -7.38
N THR A 368 21.43 11.99 -7.61
CA THR A 368 20.87 13.06 -8.45
C THR A 368 20.79 12.67 -9.91
N ILE A 369 21.78 11.96 -10.46
CA ILE A 369 21.76 11.42 -11.83
C ILE A 369 20.57 10.47 -12.00
N LYS A 370 20.42 9.49 -11.10
CA LYS A 370 19.32 8.52 -11.14
C LYS A 370 17.93 9.16 -11.13
N ILE A 371 17.78 10.31 -10.48
CA ILE A 371 16.52 11.06 -10.40
C ILE A 371 16.34 12.00 -11.60
N SER A 372 17.42 12.65 -12.05
CA SER A 372 17.35 13.79 -12.99
C SER A 372 17.59 13.40 -14.44
N ILE A 373 18.17 12.22 -14.68
CA ILE A 373 18.52 11.69 -16.01
C ILE A 373 17.91 10.28 -16.12
N PRO A 374 16.59 10.16 -16.30
CA PRO A 374 15.90 8.86 -16.31
C PRO A 374 16.34 7.96 -17.47
N ASN A 375 16.84 8.55 -18.55
CA ASN A 375 17.31 7.82 -19.74
C ASN A 375 18.68 7.16 -19.51
N ALA A 376 19.40 7.49 -18.43
CA ALA A 376 20.63 6.80 -18.07
C ALA A 376 20.26 5.47 -17.40
N GLU A 377 20.31 4.38 -18.15
CA GLU A 377 20.02 3.03 -17.64
C GLU A 377 21.14 2.54 -16.72
N GLN A 378 22.37 2.95 -16.99
CA GLN A 378 23.57 2.57 -16.26
C GLN A 378 24.45 3.79 -16.00
N ALA A 379 25.08 3.84 -14.82
CA ALA A 379 26.13 4.82 -14.56
C ALA A 379 27.24 4.25 -13.68
N ILE A 380 28.47 4.68 -13.96
CA ILE A 380 29.67 4.39 -13.19
C ILE A 380 30.37 5.71 -12.89
N LEU A 381 30.68 5.95 -11.63
CA LEU A 381 31.43 7.11 -11.17
C LEU A 381 32.79 6.62 -10.71
N LEU A 382 33.82 7.03 -11.44
CA LEU A 382 35.20 6.70 -11.17
C LEU A 382 35.88 7.85 -10.44
N LYS A 383 36.86 7.52 -9.63
CA LYS A 383 37.74 8.45 -8.94
C LYS A 383 39.16 8.24 -9.43
N HIS A 384 39.81 9.32 -9.85
CA HIS A 384 41.24 9.40 -10.08
C HIS A 384 41.93 10.07 -8.88
N SER A 385 42.90 9.40 -8.27
CA SER A 385 43.73 9.91 -7.18
C SER A 385 45.12 9.30 -7.30
N GLU A 386 46.18 10.09 -7.12
CA GLU A 386 47.57 9.60 -7.12
C GLU A 386 47.93 8.74 -8.34
N GLY A 387 47.47 9.16 -9.54
CA GLY A 387 47.73 8.45 -10.79
C GLY A 387 46.91 7.17 -11.00
N LYS A 388 45.99 6.83 -10.09
CA LYS A 388 45.14 5.63 -10.17
C LYS A 388 43.69 5.97 -10.36
N ILE A 389 43.03 5.28 -11.31
CA ILE A 389 41.61 5.34 -11.60
C ILE A 389 40.93 4.12 -10.99
N SER A 390 39.88 4.35 -10.19
CA SER A 390 39.12 3.30 -9.54
C SER A 390 37.62 3.59 -9.57
N PRO A 391 36.76 2.57 -9.76
CA PRO A 391 35.32 2.73 -9.60
C PRO A 391 34.96 3.05 -8.15
N ALA A 392 34.23 4.15 -7.95
CA ALA A 392 33.78 4.60 -6.63
C ALA A 392 32.32 4.23 -6.35
N MET A 393 31.43 4.40 -7.34
CA MET A 393 30.00 4.10 -7.23
C MET A 393 29.43 3.67 -8.58
N GLN A 394 28.35 2.87 -8.58
CA GLN A 394 27.64 2.50 -9.81
C GLN A 394 26.15 2.24 -9.59
N TYR A 395 25.36 2.29 -10.67
CA TYR A 395 24.04 1.66 -10.74
C TYR A 395 23.81 1.06 -12.14
N GLY A 396 22.95 0.05 -12.23
CA GLY A 396 22.55 -0.56 -13.51
C GLY A 396 23.56 -1.55 -14.11
N GLN A 397 24.85 -1.43 -13.76
CA GLN A 397 25.91 -2.31 -14.27
C GLN A 397 26.29 -3.41 -13.27
N ASP A 398 26.57 -4.62 -13.78
CA ASP A 398 27.13 -5.72 -12.99
C ASP A 398 28.55 -5.39 -12.49
N VAL A 399 28.74 -5.51 -11.17
CA VAL A 399 30.02 -5.28 -10.48
C VAL A 399 31.11 -6.23 -10.98
N ALA A 400 30.76 -7.47 -11.35
CA ALA A 400 31.70 -8.43 -11.89
C ALA A 400 32.29 -7.97 -13.23
N MET A 401 31.50 -7.32 -14.08
CA MET A 401 31.94 -6.77 -15.36
C MET A 401 32.83 -5.53 -15.17
N ILE A 402 32.46 -4.61 -14.27
CA ILE A 402 33.27 -3.43 -13.95
C ILE A 402 34.67 -3.82 -13.46
N LYS A 403 34.78 -4.90 -12.68
CA LYS A 403 36.06 -5.39 -12.15
C LYS A 403 36.98 -6.01 -13.21
N LYS A 404 36.44 -6.45 -14.35
CA LYS A 404 37.25 -6.99 -15.47
C LYS A 404 37.97 -5.89 -16.24
N VAL A 405 37.45 -4.67 -16.22
CA VAL A 405 38.04 -3.52 -16.92
C VAL A 405 39.34 -3.09 -16.24
N LYS A 406 40.41 -2.94 -17.04
CA LYS A 406 41.71 -2.47 -16.53
C LYS A 406 41.77 -0.94 -16.57
N TRP A 407 41.11 -0.30 -15.62
CA TRP A 407 40.98 1.17 -15.52
C TRP A 407 42.30 1.97 -15.47
N ASN A 408 43.41 1.31 -15.10
CA ASN A 408 44.73 1.93 -14.97
C ASN A 408 45.67 1.67 -16.17
N MET A 409 45.20 0.99 -17.20
CA MET A 409 45.94 0.89 -18.46
C MET A 409 45.94 2.25 -19.17
N PRO A 410 47.02 2.62 -19.89
CA PRO A 410 47.07 3.85 -20.67
C PRO A 410 45.87 3.96 -21.62
N SER A 411 45.17 5.09 -21.54
CA SER A 411 44.00 5.41 -22.36
C SER A 411 44.09 6.89 -22.73
N PRO A 412 44.29 7.25 -24.00
CA PRO A 412 44.41 8.65 -24.43
C PRO A 412 43.21 9.50 -24.00
N LEU A 413 42.01 8.89 -24.02
CA LEU A 413 40.79 9.54 -23.56
C LEU A 413 40.83 9.82 -22.06
N PHE A 414 41.17 8.83 -21.23
CA PHE A 414 41.14 9.01 -19.78
C PHE A 414 42.26 9.94 -19.29
N GLU A 415 43.41 9.95 -19.97
CA GLU A 415 44.45 10.96 -19.74
C GLU A 415 43.92 12.39 -19.99
N LYS A 416 43.15 12.58 -21.07
CA LYS A 416 42.50 13.86 -21.37
C LYS A 416 41.43 14.22 -20.35
N LEU A 417 40.58 13.26 -19.95
CA LEU A 417 39.53 13.45 -18.94
C LEU A 417 40.12 13.84 -17.58
N VAL A 418 41.27 13.27 -17.19
CA VAL A 418 41.95 13.58 -15.93
C VAL A 418 42.58 14.98 -15.97
N ARG A 419 43.19 15.38 -17.10
CA ARG A 419 43.90 16.67 -17.24
C ARG A 419 42.96 17.87 -17.37
N LYS A 420 41.82 17.70 -18.05
CA LYS A 420 40.91 18.81 -18.35
C LYS A 420 39.46 18.43 -18.08
N ARG A 421 38.74 19.34 -17.40
CA ARG A 421 37.28 19.26 -17.28
C ARG A 421 36.68 19.18 -18.68
N SER A 422 35.97 18.10 -18.93
CA SER A 422 35.37 17.83 -20.24
C SER A 422 34.04 17.11 -20.07
N ALA A 423 33.19 17.22 -21.08
CA ALA A 423 31.93 16.49 -21.16
C ALA A 423 31.68 16.17 -22.62
N ILE A 424 31.47 14.90 -22.93
CA ILE A 424 31.35 14.36 -24.29
C ILE A 424 30.11 13.49 -24.31
N HIS A 425 29.35 13.57 -25.41
CA HIS A 425 28.23 12.68 -25.70
C HIS A 425 28.58 11.96 -27.00
N CYS A 426 28.76 10.65 -26.92
CA CYS A 426 29.19 9.79 -28.02
C CYS A 426 28.02 8.92 -28.48
N GLN A 427 27.75 8.93 -29.78
CA GLN A 427 26.74 8.11 -30.44
C GLN A 427 27.17 7.78 -31.89
N GLY A 428 26.77 6.62 -32.40
CA GLY A 428 27.07 6.20 -33.78
C GLY A 428 28.57 6.21 -34.09
N ARG A 429 28.98 6.89 -35.18
CA ARG A 429 30.39 6.95 -35.63
C ARG A 429 31.35 7.47 -34.55
N THR A 430 30.94 8.47 -33.79
CA THR A 430 31.75 9.05 -32.70
C THR A 430 32.01 8.08 -31.55
N LEU A 431 31.10 7.12 -31.32
CA LEU A 431 31.31 6.07 -30.32
C LEU A 431 32.30 5.02 -30.85
N VAL A 432 32.17 4.62 -32.12
CA VAL A 432 33.06 3.65 -32.77
C VAL A 432 34.51 4.13 -32.78
N GLU A 433 34.74 5.40 -33.11
CA GLU A 433 36.08 6.01 -33.08
C GLU A 433 36.67 6.03 -31.68
N LEU A 434 35.84 6.34 -30.67
CA LEU A 434 36.27 6.53 -29.29
C LEU A 434 36.49 5.21 -28.53
N ILE A 435 35.92 4.09 -28.97
CA ILE A 435 36.08 2.77 -28.34
C ILE A 435 37.56 2.38 -28.24
N ASN A 436 38.36 2.69 -29.25
CA ASN A 436 39.79 2.37 -29.27
C ASN A 436 40.62 3.18 -28.25
N ASP A 437 40.08 4.32 -27.79
CA ASP A 437 40.73 5.18 -26.82
C ASP A 437 40.31 4.86 -25.38
N LEU A 438 39.38 3.91 -25.16
CA LEU A 438 38.89 3.51 -23.85
C LEU A 438 39.89 2.60 -23.10
N PRO A 439 39.82 2.53 -21.76
CA PRO A 439 40.57 1.54 -21.00
C PRO A 439 40.26 0.11 -21.47
N TYR A 440 41.25 -0.78 -21.40
CA TYR A 440 41.12 -2.17 -21.86
C TYR A 440 39.90 -2.87 -21.24
N LEU A 441 39.04 -3.44 -22.11
CA LEU A 441 37.74 -4.08 -21.84
C LEU A 441 36.58 -3.14 -21.43
N ALA A 442 36.76 -1.82 -21.43
CA ALA A 442 35.68 -0.90 -21.08
C ALA A 442 34.57 -0.82 -22.15
N ASP A 443 34.88 -1.17 -23.40
CA ASP A 443 33.94 -1.34 -24.50
C ASP A 443 32.86 -2.39 -24.20
N SER A 444 33.21 -3.44 -23.44
CA SER A 444 32.25 -4.46 -22.99
C SER A 444 31.16 -3.94 -22.06
N LEU A 445 31.29 -2.70 -21.56
CA LEU A 445 30.30 -2.02 -20.73
C LEU A 445 29.32 -1.17 -21.56
N ILE A 446 29.42 -1.19 -22.88
CA ILE A 446 28.60 -0.39 -23.79
C ILE A 446 27.93 -1.32 -24.80
N ASP A 447 26.62 -1.18 -24.97
CA ASP A 447 25.91 -1.91 -26.01
C ASP A 447 26.32 -1.44 -27.41
N LYS A 448 26.34 -2.34 -28.39
CA LYS A 448 26.77 -2.04 -29.78
C LYS A 448 26.03 -0.87 -30.43
N ASN A 449 24.76 -0.66 -30.05
CA ASN A 449 23.91 0.43 -30.53
C ASN A 449 23.63 1.49 -29.45
N GLY A 450 24.32 1.41 -28.31
CA GLY A 450 24.10 2.29 -27.18
C GLY A 450 24.68 3.69 -27.36
N GLN A 451 24.44 4.53 -26.36
CA GLN A 451 25.03 5.86 -26.26
C GLN A 451 25.84 5.99 -24.97
N LEU A 452 26.92 6.76 -25.04
CA LEU A 452 27.80 7.02 -23.91
C LEU A 452 27.89 8.52 -23.65
N MET A 453 27.66 8.92 -22.39
CA MET A 453 28.08 10.23 -21.91
C MET A 453 29.26 10.09 -20.96
N LEU A 454 30.33 10.83 -21.26
CA LEU A 454 31.49 10.96 -20.40
C LEU A 454 31.61 12.38 -19.91
N ALA A 455 31.85 12.57 -18.62
CA ALA A 455 32.23 13.88 -18.10
C ALA A 455 33.28 13.74 -17.01
N SER A 456 34.15 14.74 -16.87
CA SER A 456 35.18 14.76 -15.83
C SER A 456 35.24 16.11 -15.15
N THR A 457 35.58 16.11 -13.85
CA THR A 457 35.80 17.35 -13.10
C THR A 457 36.65 17.10 -11.85
N PRO A 458 37.51 18.04 -11.43
CA PRO A 458 38.17 17.95 -10.12
C PRO A 458 37.13 18.01 -9.01
N ILE A 459 37.19 17.12 -8.02
CA ILE A 459 36.27 17.06 -6.86
C ILE A 459 36.94 17.56 -5.57
N SER A 460 38.26 17.48 -5.51
CA SER A 460 39.14 18.08 -4.51
C SER A 460 40.41 18.61 -5.18
N ALA A 461 41.38 19.10 -4.40
CA ALA A 461 42.69 19.53 -4.91
C ALA A 461 43.50 18.39 -5.55
N THR A 462 43.26 17.14 -5.14
CA THR A 462 44.06 15.98 -5.55
C THR A 462 43.27 14.93 -6.32
N GLU A 463 41.94 15.06 -6.40
CA GLU A 463 41.07 14.01 -6.92
C GLU A 463 40.17 14.52 -8.05
N THR A 464 40.10 13.74 -9.14
CA THR A 464 39.21 13.99 -10.28
C THR A 464 38.13 12.91 -10.34
N GLY A 465 36.88 13.32 -10.49
CA GLY A 465 35.76 12.42 -10.76
C GLY A 465 35.52 12.27 -12.25
N ILE A 466 35.26 11.04 -12.69
CA ILE A 466 34.86 10.72 -14.06
C ILE A 466 33.47 10.06 -14.01
N PHE A 467 32.55 10.58 -14.80
CA PHE A 467 31.16 10.18 -14.89
C PHE A 467 30.96 9.45 -16.20
N TRP A 468 30.54 8.19 -16.12
CA TRP A 468 30.28 7.31 -17.25
C TRP A 468 28.81 6.92 -17.21
N LEU A 469 28.01 7.40 -18.16
CA LEU A 469 26.58 7.10 -18.24
C LEU A 469 26.29 6.40 -19.57
N VAL A 470 25.61 5.26 -19.51
CA VAL A 470 25.27 4.43 -20.68
C VAL A 470 23.77 4.22 -20.73
N THR A 471 23.28 4.10 -21.95
CA THR A 471 21.91 3.71 -22.26
C THR A 471 21.89 2.92 -23.56
N ALA A 472 21.05 1.88 -23.63
CA ALA A 472 20.74 1.21 -24.89
C ALA A 472 19.79 2.06 -25.77
N GLN A 473 19.15 3.06 -25.17
CA GLN A 473 18.25 4.01 -25.84
C GLN A 473 19.01 5.27 -26.28
N GLN A 474 18.31 6.39 -26.43
CA GLN A 474 18.88 7.67 -26.82
C GLN A 474 18.92 8.65 -25.64
N PHE A 475 20.07 9.30 -25.43
CA PHE A 475 20.12 10.50 -24.60
C PHE A 475 19.65 11.73 -25.38
N ASN A 476 18.92 12.61 -24.70
CA ASN A 476 18.51 13.89 -25.29
C ASN A 476 19.39 15.06 -24.81
N ASN A 477 19.23 16.24 -25.42
CA ASN A 477 19.99 17.44 -25.07
C ASN A 477 19.80 17.88 -23.61
N LYS A 478 18.64 17.58 -23.01
CA LYS A 478 18.35 17.90 -21.62
C LYS A 478 19.14 17.00 -20.67
N ASP A 479 19.31 15.72 -21.01
CA ASP A 479 20.14 14.77 -20.25
C ASP A 479 21.59 15.24 -20.20
N TYR A 480 22.15 15.59 -21.36
CA TYR A 480 23.51 16.11 -21.47
C TYR A 480 23.72 17.42 -20.69
N SER A 481 22.77 18.35 -20.83
CA SER A 481 22.78 19.62 -20.08
C SER A 481 22.67 19.39 -18.57
N THR A 482 21.88 18.41 -18.15
CA THR A 482 21.70 18.04 -16.74
C THR A 482 22.97 17.43 -16.16
N LEU A 483 23.62 16.52 -16.89
CA LEU A 483 24.92 15.96 -16.49
C LEU A 483 25.97 17.06 -16.31
N LYS A 484 26.08 17.99 -17.27
CA LYS A 484 26.99 19.15 -17.14
C LYS A 484 26.74 19.94 -15.88
N LYS A 485 25.47 20.22 -15.54
CA LYS A 485 25.11 20.94 -14.30
C LYS A 485 25.50 20.17 -13.05
N ILE A 486 25.27 18.85 -13.00
CA ILE A 486 25.67 18.01 -11.86
C ILE A 486 27.18 18.04 -11.67
N VAL A 487 27.93 17.86 -12.76
CA VAL A 487 29.40 17.88 -12.77
C VAL A 487 29.93 19.24 -12.33
N MET A 488 29.34 20.34 -12.82
CA MET A 488 29.71 21.70 -12.40
C MET A 488 29.45 21.94 -10.90
N LEU A 489 28.34 21.44 -10.36
CA LEU A 489 28.00 21.63 -8.94
C LEU A 489 28.97 20.92 -8.00
N ILE A 490 29.47 19.75 -8.40
CA ILE A 490 30.39 18.93 -7.58
C ILE A 490 31.82 19.38 -7.73
N SER A 491 32.14 20.13 -8.78
CA SER A 491 33.50 20.51 -9.02
C SER A 491 34.08 21.33 -7.89
N HIS A 492 35.28 20.97 -7.49
CA HIS A 492 36.17 21.86 -6.79
C HIS A 492 36.52 23.03 -7.71
N ASN A 493 36.20 24.24 -7.28
CA ASN A 493 36.76 25.46 -7.85
C ASN A 493 37.79 25.95 -6.83
N PRO A 494 39.09 25.95 -7.15
CA PRO A 494 40.04 26.72 -6.36
C PRO A 494 39.61 28.19 -6.48
N ARG A 495 39.20 28.79 -5.37
CA ARG A 495 39.14 30.25 -5.27
C ARG A 495 40.52 30.76 -4.96
#